data_AF-A0A5C1AC60-F1
#
_entry.id   AF-A0A5C1AC60-F1
#
_cell.length_a   1.000
_cell.length_b   1.000
_cell.length_c   1.000
_cell.angle_alpha   90.00
_cell.angle_beta   90.00
_cell.angle_gamma   90.00
#
_symmetry.space_group_name_H-M   'P 1'
#
loop_
_entity.id
_entity.type
_entity.pdbx_description
1 polymer ?
#
loop_
_entity_poly.entity_id
_entity_poly.type
_entity_poly.pdbx_seq_one_letter_code
_entity_poly.pdbx_strand_id
1 'polypeptide(L)'
;MNTDITADDVRKLRMAFLAAGPCLDLLTRAAKDGELPDQQRWVKAGERLARDPGLLEVRLIAKATRRTPAGVVRYFRPLNLALLASLAYATLPGLFPDPAVQLDRVAPFDISRWILNPPRPSCN
;
A
#
# COMPACT_ATOMS: atom_id res chain seq x y z
N MET A 1 -1.08 21.87 1.41
CA MET A 1 -1.28 21.34 2.78
C MET A 1 -0.07 20.52 3.14
N ASN A 2 0.61 20.83 4.25
CA ASN A 2 1.74 20.05 4.75
C ASN A 2 1.22 19.25 5.95
N THR A 3 0.70 18.05 5.69
CA THR A 3 0.26 17.14 6.75
C THR A 3 1.51 16.46 7.31
N ASP A 4 2.04 17.01 8.41
CA ASP A 4 3.24 16.48 9.04
C ASP A 4 2.99 15.06 9.55
N ILE A 5 3.77 14.10 9.05
CA ILE A 5 3.73 12.71 9.51
C ILE A 5 4.19 12.65 10.97
N THR A 6 3.28 12.29 11.88
CA THR A 6 3.59 12.19 13.31
C THR A 6 4.22 10.83 13.68
N ALA A 7 4.80 10.75 14.88
CA ALA A 7 5.30 9.48 15.40
C ALA A 7 4.17 8.44 15.62
N ASP A 8 2.97 8.91 15.96
CA ASP A 8 1.80 8.05 16.17
C ASP A 8 1.29 7.46 14.85
N ASP A 9 1.27 8.25 13.77
CA ASP A 9 0.91 7.76 12.42
C ASP A 9 1.85 6.64 11.98
N VAL A 10 3.16 6.83 12.18
CA VAL A 10 4.19 5.82 11.87
C VAL A 10 3.99 4.57 12.72
N ARG A 11 3.64 4.71 14.00
CA ARG A 11 3.36 3.60 14.90
C ARG A 11 2.14 2.80 14.45
N LYS A 12 1.02 3.47 14.16
CA LYS A 12 -0.21 2.86 13.64
C LYS A 12 0.05 2.09 12.35
N LEU A 13 0.75 2.70 11.40
CA LEU A 13 1.07 2.06 10.14
C LEU A 13 2.01 0.85 10.30
N ARG A 14 3.01 0.94 11.17
CA ARG A 14 3.90 -0.20 11.45
C ARG A 14 3.12 -1.38 12.03
N MET A 15 2.18 -1.14 12.94
CA MET A 15 1.32 -2.20 13.48
C MET A 15 0.45 -2.82 12.38
N ALA A 16 -0.13 -2.00 11.50
CA ALA A 16 -0.90 -2.48 10.36
C ALA A 16 -0.06 -3.35 9.41
N PHE A 17 1.19 -2.95 9.11
CA PHE A 17 2.10 -3.74 8.26
C PHE A 17 2.47 -5.08 8.89
N LEU A 18 2.70 -5.12 10.21
CA LEU A 18 2.98 -6.39 10.90
C LEU A 18 1.77 -7.32 10.88
N ALA A 19 0.56 -6.80 11.10
CA ALA A 19 -0.67 -7.59 11.05
C ALA A 19 -1.01 -8.06 9.62
N ALA A 20 -0.80 -7.20 8.63
CA ALA A 20 -1.12 -7.46 7.23
C ALA A 20 -0.05 -8.29 6.49
N GLY A 21 1.16 -8.47 7.04
CA GLY A 21 2.28 -9.14 6.38
C GLY A 21 1.90 -10.47 5.70
N PRO A 22 1.30 -11.43 6.43
CA PRO A 22 0.84 -12.70 5.84
C PRO A 22 -0.19 -12.51 4.71
N CYS A 23 -1.07 -11.52 4.83
CA CYS A 23 -2.09 -11.22 3.82
C CYS A 23 -1.49 -10.56 2.57
N LEU A 24 -0.47 -9.71 2.73
CA LEU A 24 0.25 -9.09 1.61
C LEU A 24 1.00 -10.12 0.77
N ASP A 25 1.58 -11.14 1.40
CA ASP A 25 2.24 -12.25 0.70
C ASP A 25 1.23 -13.11 -0.07
N LEU A 26 0.08 -13.41 0.54
CA LEU A 26 -1.03 -14.11 -0.12
C LEU A 26 -1.57 -13.31 -1.31
N LEU A 27 -1.78 -12.00 -1.16
CA LEU A 27 -2.21 -11.13 -2.25
C LEU A 27 -1.19 -11.06 -3.38
N THR A 28 0.09 -11.05 -3.04
CA THR A 28 1.18 -11.08 -4.02
C THR A 28 1.21 -12.41 -4.78
N ARG A 29 0.86 -13.53 -4.12
CA ARG A 29 0.71 -14.84 -4.76
C ARG A 29 -0.53 -14.89 -5.65
N ALA A 30 -1.71 -14.55 -5.13
CA ALA A 30 -2.95 -14.47 -5.90
C ALA A 30 -2.79 -13.58 -7.16
N ALA A 31 -2.05 -12.47 -7.05
CA ALA A 31 -1.70 -11.65 -8.21
C ALA A 31 -0.80 -12.38 -9.22
N LYS A 32 0.23 -13.13 -8.77
CA LYS A 32 1.06 -13.94 -9.69
C LYS A 32 0.26 -15.03 -10.38
N ASP A 33 -0.71 -15.59 -9.68
CA ASP A 33 -1.57 -16.67 -10.17
C ASP A 33 -2.72 -16.15 -11.05
N GLY A 34 -2.81 -14.83 -11.24
CA GLY A 34 -3.81 -14.18 -12.10
C GLY A 34 -5.20 -14.07 -11.49
N GLU A 35 -5.35 -14.42 -10.20
CA GLU A 35 -6.62 -14.42 -9.47
C GLU A 35 -7.05 -13.01 -9.05
N LEU A 36 -6.14 -12.04 -9.10
CA LEU A 36 -6.42 -10.67 -8.70
C LEU A 36 -6.94 -9.86 -9.89
N PRO A 37 -8.22 -9.45 -9.91
CA PRO A 37 -8.73 -8.56 -10.94
C PRO A 37 -7.93 -7.25 -10.93
N ASP A 38 -7.72 -6.68 -12.12
CA ASP A 38 -7.02 -5.41 -12.32
C ASP A 38 -5.53 -5.37 -11.89
N GLN A 39 -4.83 -6.50 -11.76
CA GLN A 39 -3.41 -6.54 -11.37
C GLN A 39 -2.52 -5.52 -12.14
N GLN A 40 -2.71 -5.39 -13.45
CA GLN A 40 -1.94 -4.43 -14.26
C GLN A 40 -2.14 -2.97 -13.83
N ARG A 41 -3.36 -2.62 -13.37
CA ARG A 41 -3.65 -1.28 -12.83
C ARG A 41 -2.83 -1.03 -11.57
N TRP A 42 -2.73 -2.01 -10.68
CA TRP A 42 -1.95 -1.95 -9.44
C TRP A 42 -0.44 -1.88 -9.68
N VAL A 43 0.07 -2.60 -10.68
CA VAL A 43 1.47 -2.49 -11.08
C VAL A 43 1.77 -1.08 -11.58
N LYS A 44 0.95 -0.54 -12.50
CA LYS A 44 1.10 0.83 -13.03
C LYS A 44 1.01 1.89 -11.92
N ALA A 45 0.10 1.69 -10.96
CA ALA A 45 -0.02 2.51 -9.77
C ALA A 45 1.28 2.54 -8.95
N GLY A 46 1.83 1.37 -8.64
CA GLY A 46 3.12 1.24 -7.97
C GLY A 46 4.28 1.86 -8.73
N GLU A 47 4.33 1.70 -10.04
CA GLU A 47 5.34 2.33 -10.90
C GLU A 47 5.25 3.86 -10.85
N ARG A 48 4.04 4.44 -10.80
CA ARG A 48 3.85 5.88 -10.62
C ARG A 48 4.37 6.36 -9.28
N LEU A 49 4.09 5.61 -8.20
CA LEU A 49 4.64 5.90 -6.87
C LEU A 49 6.17 5.82 -6.85
N ALA A 50 6.74 4.84 -7.57
CA ALA A 50 8.18 4.65 -7.67
C ALA A 50 8.91 5.80 -8.40
N ARG A 51 8.24 6.51 -9.32
CA ARG A 51 8.83 7.64 -10.06
C ARG A 51 9.09 8.87 -9.19
N ASP A 52 8.36 9.01 -8.09
CA ASP A 52 8.53 10.13 -7.16
C ASP A 52 8.66 9.63 -5.71
N PRO A 53 9.89 9.36 -5.25
CA PRO A 53 10.15 8.97 -3.86
C PRO A 53 9.81 10.07 -2.83
N GLY A 54 9.55 11.30 -3.27
CA GLY A 54 9.17 12.43 -2.41
C GLY A 54 7.70 12.39 -1.97
N LEU A 55 6.89 11.54 -2.59
CA LEU A 55 5.48 11.35 -2.26
C LEU A 55 5.28 10.98 -0.80
N LEU A 56 4.20 11.51 -0.21
CA LEU A 56 3.87 11.34 1.21
C LEU A 56 3.75 9.85 1.57
N GLU A 57 3.15 9.06 0.69
CA GLU A 57 2.95 7.62 0.82
C GLU A 57 4.29 6.89 0.90
N VAL A 58 5.22 7.18 -0.02
CA VAL A 58 6.54 6.55 -0.05
C VAL A 58 7.35 6.94 1.18
N ARG A 59 7.30 8.21 1.59
CA ARG A 59 7.95 8.71 2.81
C ARG A 59 7.39 8.05 4.07
N LEU A 60 6.08 7.85 4.13
CA LEU A 60 5.41 7.20 5.26
C LEU A 60 5.74 5.71 5.33
N ILE A 61 5.71 5.00 4.19
CA ILE A 61 6.15 3.60 4.08
C ILE A 61 7.62 3.47 4.50
N ALA A 62 8.49 4.37 4.05
CA ALA A 62 9.90 4.40 4.41
C ALA A 62 10.09 4.54 5.93
N LYS A 63 9.40 5.49 6.57
CA LYS A 63 9.42 5.66 8.03
C LYS A 63 8.89 4.42 8.78
N ALA A 64 7.78 3.85 8.33
CA ALA A 64 7.17 2.68 8.95
C ALA A 64 8.08 1.44 8.86
N THR A 65 8.72 1.23 7.71
CA THR A 65 9.61 0.09 7.42
C THR A 65 11.08 0.32 7.82
N ARG A 66 11.40 1.48 8.40
CA ARG A 66 12.78 1.89 8.78
C ARG A 66 13.75 1.83 7.59
N ARG A 67 13.30 2.29 6.41
CA ARG A 67 14.09 2.38 5.17
C ARG A 67 14.14 3.84 4.71
N THR A 68 15.03 4.13 3.75
CA THR A 68 14.99 5.40 3.02
C THR A 68 13.92 5.33 1.91
N PRO A 69 13.33 6.45 1.47
CA PRO A 69 12.38 6.45 0.36
C PRO A 69 12.95 5.81 -0.92
N ALA A 70 14.20 6.12 -1.27
CA ALA A 70 14.90 5.48 -2.39
C ALA A 70 15.09 3.97 -2.17
N GLY A 71 15.36 3.54 -0.93
CA GLY A 71 15.41 2.13 -0.57
C GLY A 71 14.05 1.43 -0.75
N VAL A 72 12.94 2.09 -0.40
CA VAL A 72 11.60 1.54 -0.64
C VAL A 72 11.38 1.31 -2.14
N VAL A 73 11.65 2.33 -2.96
CA VAL A 73 11.47 2.22 -4.42
C VAL A 73 12.37 1.15 -5.04
N ARG A 74 13.59 0.98 -4.53
CA ARG A 74 14.55 -0.02 -5.03
C ARG A 74 14.16 -1.45 -4.67
N TYR A 75 13.67 -1.70 -3.45
CA TYR A 75 13.51 -3.06 -2.91
C TYR A 75 12.08 -3.60 -2.99
N PHE A 76 11.07 -2.75 -3.09
CA PHE A 76 9.69 -3.20 -3.23
C PHE A 76 9.31 -3.27 -4.71
N ARG A 77 8.69 -4.38 -5.10
CA ARG A 77 8.08 -4.50 -6.44
C ARG A 77 6.95 -3.46 -6.56
N PRO A 78 6.64 -2.97 -7.78
CA PRO A 78 5.56 -2.01 -7.97
C PRO A 78 4.23 -2.44 -7.34
N LEU A 79 3.85 -3.70 -7.52
CA LEU A 79 2.65 -4.25 -6.89
C LEU A 79 2.70 -4.12 -5.35
N ASN A 80 3.80 -4.53 -4.71
CA ASN A 80 3.96 -4.41 -3.26
C ASN A 80 3.85 -2.95 -2.80
N LEU A 81 4.42 -2.02 -3.56
CA LEU A 81 4.35 -0.59 -3.25
C LEU A 81 2.91 -0.07 -3.32
N ALA A 82 2.14 -0.49 -4.33
CA ALA A 82 0.73 -0.13 -4.45
C ALA A 82 -0.12 -0.72 -3.32
N LEU A 83 0.11 -1.98 -2.93
CA LEU A 83 -0.58 -2.62 -1.81
C LEU A 83 -0.28 -1.93 -0.47
N LEU A 84 0.99 -1.59 -0.21
CA LEU A 84 1.40 -0.88 1.01
C LEU A 84 0.83 0.54 1.05
N ALA A 85 0.77 1.24 -0.08
CA ALA A 85 0.13 2.54 -0.17
C ALA A 85 -1.38 2.44 0.12
N SER A 86 -2.06 1.43 -0.44
CA SER A 86 -3.48 1.15 -0.16
C SER A 86 -3.75 0.96 1.32
N LEU A 87 -2.91 0.18 1.99
CA LEU A 87 -3.01 -0.07 3.41
C LEU A 87 -2.75 1.20 4.22
N ALA A 88 -1.79 2.04 3.80
CA ALA A 88 -1.55 3.33 4.43
C ALA A 88 -2.77 4.26 4.34
N TYR A 89 -3.40 4.35 3.17
CA TYR A 89 -4.63 5.12 2.98
C TYR A 89 -5.76 4.63 3.89
N ALA A 90 -5.99 3.32 3.94
CA ALA A 90 -7.05 2.75 4.76
C ALA A 90 -6.80 2.92 6.26
N THR A 91 -5.54 2.89 6.69
CA THR A 91 -5.16 3.01 8.11
C THR A 91 -5.21 4.45 8.59
N LEU A 92 -4.87 5.42 7.73
CA LEU A 92 -4.65 6.82 8.11
C LEU A 92 -5.41 7.77 7.18
N PRO A 93 -6.75 7.66 7.05
CA PRO A 93 -7.51 8.45 6.09
C PRO A 93 -7.39 9.97 6.31
N GLY A 94 -7.17 10.41 7.55
CA GLY A 94 -6.96 11.83 7.86
C GLY A 94 -5.66 12.43 7.30
N LEU A 95 -4.65 11.61 7.00
CA LEU A 95 -3.43 12.04 6.33
C LEU A 95 -3.60 12.16 4.81
N PHE A 96 -4.67 11.58 4.27
CA PHE A 96 -4.96 11.48 2.85
C PHE A 96 -6.42 11.88 2.57
N PRO A 97 -6.76 13.18 2.72
CA PRO A 97 -8.14 13.64 2.80
C PRO A 97 -8.95 13.55 1.51
N ASP A 98 -8.36 13.09 0.39
CA ASP A 98 -9.03 13.00 -0.89
C ASP A 98 -8.85 11.62 -1.56
N PRO A 99 -9.76 10.67 -1.31
CA PRO A 99 -9.73 9.40 -1.99
C PRO A 99 -9.96 9.56 -3.50
N ALA A 100 -10.72 10.57 -3.97
CA ALA A 100 -11.05 10.76 -5.39
C ALA A 100 -9.87 11.24 -6.23
N VAL A 101 -9.01 12.11 -5.68
CA VAL A 101 -7.76 12.55 -6.34
C VAL A 101 -6.69 11.44 -6.32
N GLN A 102 -6.87 10.41 -5.49
CA GLN A 102 -6.00 9.23 -5.41
C GLN A 102 -6.58 7.97 -6.08
N LEU A 103 -7.88 7.98 -6.44
CA LEU A 103 -8.60 6.88 -7.12
C LEU A 103 -8.05 6.59 -8.54
N ASP A 104 -7.42 7.58 -9.18
CA ASP A 104 -6.63 7.40 -10.41
C ASP A 104 -5.26 6.76 -10.18
N ARG A 105 -4.80 6.70 -8.92
CA ARG A 105 -3.47 6.24 -8.56
C ARG A 105 -3.48 4.88 -7.88
N VAL A 106 -4.51 4.47 -7.16
CA VAL A 106 -4.63 3.16 -6.49
C VAL A 106 -6.11 3.05 -6.08
N ALA A 107 -6.88 2.01 -6.45
CA ALA A 107 -8.30 1.91 -6.07
C ALA A 107 -8.45 1.34 -4.65
N PRO A 108 -8.41 2.14 -3.57
CA PRO A 108 -8.01 1.67 -2.26
C PRO A 108 -9.04 0.72 -1.64
N PHE A 109 -10.31 0.85 -2.00
CA PHE A 109 -11.44 0.23 -1.30
C PHE A 109 -11.50 -1.30 -1.43
N ASP A 110 -11.23 -1.86 -2.60
CA ASP A 110 -11.35 -3.32 -2.79
C ASP A 110 -10.19 -4.07 -2.15
N ILE A 111 -8.96 -3.55 -2.31
CA ILE A 111 -7.77 -4.17 -1.73
C ILE A 111 -7.65 -3.92 -0.24
N SER A 112 -8.01 -2.74 0.27
CA SER A 112 -8.02 -2.54 1.73
C SER A 112 -9.07 -3.42 2.40
N ARG A 113 -10.23 -3.65 1.77
CA ARG A 113 -11.19 -4.65 2.24
C ARG A 113 -10.60 -6.06 2.23
N TRP A 114 -9.88 -6.46 1.19
CA TRP A 114 -9.17 -7.75 1.14
C TRP A 114 -8.00 -7.85 2.13
N ILE A 115 -7.27 -6.77 2.41
CA ILE A 115 -6.14 -6.78 3.35
C ILE A 115 -6.65 -6.82 4.79
N LEU A 116 -7.69 -6.05 5.10
CA LEU A 116 -8.29 -5.96 6.44
C LEU A 116 -9.26 -7.12 6.70
N ASN A 117 -9.86 -7.68 5.65
CA ASN A 117 -10.78 -8.82 5.69
C ASN A 117 -10.47 -9.75 4.50
N PRO A 118 -9.37 -10.52 4.55
CA PRO A 118 -9.05 -11.46 3.48
C PRO A 118 -10.20 -12.46 3.34
N PRO A 119 -10.79 -12.60 2.13
CA PRO A 119 -11.72 -13.68 1.90
C PRO A 119 -10.98 -15.00 2.14
N ARG A 120 -11.74 -16.00 2.59
CA ARG A 120 -11.17 -17.33 2.83
C ARG A 120 -10.45 -17.80 1.55
N PRO A 121 -9.24 -18.37 1.66
CA PRO A 121 -8.56 -18.92 0.50
C PRO A 121 -9.53 -19.84 -0.24
N SER A 122 -9.68 -19.64 -1.56
CA SER A 122 -10.49 -20.52 -2.39
C SER A 122 -9.90 -21.93 -2.27
N CYS A 123 -10.65 -22.84 -1.66
CA CYS A 123 -10.33 -24.26 -1.69
C CYS A 123 -10.74 -24.81 -3.07
N ASN A 124 -10.00 -24.45 -4.12
CA ASN A 124 -10.03 -25.15 -5.40
C ASN A 124 -8.71 -25.90 -5.59
#